data_AF-A0A093YH99-F1
#
_entry.id   AF-A0A093YH99-F1
#
_cell.length_a   1.000
_cell.length_b   1.000
_cell.length_c   1.000
_cell.angle_alpha   90.00
_cell.angle_beta   90.00
_cell.angle_gamma   90.00
#
_symmetry.space_group_name_H-M   'P 1'
#
loop_
_entity.id
_entity.type
_entity.pdbx_description
1 polymer ?
#
loop_
_entity_poly.entity_id
_entity_poly.type
_entity_poly.pdbx_seq_one_letter_code
_entity_poly.pdbx_strand_id
1 'polypeptide(L)' 'MGATMTEAFEKAVSEASGLAHEHPYFCALIAVGILAILMPWVLEALGFAELGPVEGTFAAWWQSTYRGYVTKESLFSFF' A
#
# COMPACT_ATOMS: atom_id res chain seq x y z
N MET A 1 18.02 -15.55 15.80
CA MET A 1 16.71 -16.11 16.16
C MET A 1 16.93 -17.54 16.64
N GLY A 2 16.31 -17.97 17.75
CA GLY A 2 16.44 -19.36 18.21
C GLY A 2 15.67 -20.30 17.30
N ALA A 3 16.14 -21.55 17.15
CA ALA A 3 15.54 -22.55 16.24
C ALA A 3 14.02 -22.70 16.43
N THR A 4 13.53 -22.63 17.67
CA THR A 4 12.11 -22.70 18.03
C THR A 4 11.29 -21.52 17.52
N MET A 5 11.87 -20.31 17.43
CA MET A 5 11.19 -19.15 16.84
C MET A 5 11.03 -19.32 15.33
N THR A 6 12.05 -19.88 14.65
CA THR A 6 12.01 -20.09 13.21
C THR A 6 10.94 -21.11 12.84
N GLU A 7 10.88 -22.24 13.54
CA GLU A 7 9.85 -23.27 13.31
C GLU A 7 8.43 -22.74 13.55
N ALA A 8 8.22 -21.96 14.61
CA ALA A 8 6.93 -21.34 14.88
C ALA A 8 6.53 -20.34 13.77
N PHE A 9 7.49 -19.56 13.27
CA PHE A 9 7.28 -18.61 12.19
C PHE A 9 6.93 -19.31 10.88
N GLU A 10 7.70 -20.33 10.48
CA GLU A 10 7.43 -21.11 9.27
C GLU A 10 6.05 -21.76 9.30
N LYS A 11 5.66 -22.32 10.45
CA LYS A 11 4.33 -22.91 10.61
C LYS A 11 3.22 -21.86 10.47
N ALA A 12 3.38 -20.69 11.10
CA ALA A 12 2.41 -19.60 10.98
C ALA A 12 2.27 -19.11 9.53
N VAL A 13 3.38 -19.00 8.79
CA VAL A 13 3.37 -18.60 7.38
C VAL A 13 2.69 -19.66 6.50
N SER A 14 2.94 -20.94 6.76
CA SER A 14 2.29 -22.04 6.03
C SER A 14 0.77 -22.02 6.20
N GLU A 15 0.29 -21.85 7.44
CA GLU A 15 -1.15 -21.77 7.74
C GLU A 15 -1.78 -20.52 7.12
N ALA A 16 -1.12 -19.36 7.20
CA ALA A 16 -1.57 -18.14 6.56
C ALA A 16 -1.65 -18.27 5.03
N SER A 17 -0.70 -18.98 4.42
CA SER A 17 -0.72 -19.29 2.99
C SER A 17 -1.89 -20.22 2.62
N GLY A 18 -2.21 -21.20 3.47
CA GLY A 18 -3.38 -22.07 3.29
C GLY A 18 -4.68 -21.27 3.33
N LEU A 19 -4.83 -20.39 4.33
CA LEU A 19 -5.99 -19.49 4.47
C LEU A 19 -6.17 -18.60 3.23
N ALA A 20 -5.07 -18.05 2.68
CA ALA A 20 -5.11 -17.23 1.48
C ALA A 20 -5.58 -18.00 0.25
N HIS A 21 -5.26 -19.29 0.16
CA HIS A 21 -5.71 -20.15 -0.94
C HIS A 21 -7.19 -20.52 -0.80
N GLU A 22 -7.65 -20.82 0.41
CA GLU A 22 -9.04 -21.23 0.68
C GLU A 22 -10.02 -20.04 0.62
N HIS A 23 -9.59 -18.86 1.09
CA HIS A 23 -10.43 -17.67 1.18
C HIS A 23 -9.78 -16.44 0.52
N PRO A 24 -9.55 -16.49 -0.81
CA PRO A 24 -8.82 -15.45 -1.52
C PRO A 24 -9.48 -14.08 -1.40
N TYR A 25 -10.81 -14.01 -1.43
CA TYR A 25 -11.54 -12.75 -1.30
C TYR A 25 -11.44 -12.13 0.09
N PHE A 26 -11.46 -12.95 1.14
CA PHE A 26 -11.32 -12.46 2.52
C PHE A 26 -9.91 -11.92 2.76
N CYS A 27 -8.89 -12.64 2.30
CA CYS A 27 -7.51 -12.17 2.37
C CYS A 27 -7.28 -10.91 1.51
N ALA A 28 -7.92 -10.82 0.34
CA ALA A 28 -7.86 -9.60 -0.47
C ALA A 28 -8.49 -8.40 0.25
N LEU A 29 -9.62 -8.57 0.94
CA LEU A 29 -10.24 -7.51 1.76
C LEU A 29 -9.30 -7.04 2.87
N ILE A 30 -8.65 -7.96 3.58
CA ILE A 30 -7.67 -7.63 4.61
C ILE A 30 -6.48 -6.87 3.99
N ALA A 31 -5.94 -7.36 2.88
CA ALA A 31 -4.81 -6.73 2.20
C ALA A 31 -5.16 -5.30 1.73
N VAL A 32 -6.35 -5.09 1.17
CA VAL A 32 -6.85 -3.77 0.78
C VAL A 32 -7.04 -2.87 2.01
N GLY A 33 -7.54 -3.41 3.12
CA GLY A 33 -7.67 -2.66 4.39
C GLY A 33 -6.31 -2.20 4.93
N ILE A 34 -5.30 -3.08 4.92
CA ILE A 34 -3.93 -2.72 5.32
C ILE A 34 -3.36 -1.66 4.38
N LEU A 35 -3.55 -1.84 3.06
CA LEU A 35 -3.13 -0.85 2.08
C LEU A 35 -3.77 0.52 2.35
N ALA A 36 -5.08 0.56 2.65
CA ALA A 36 -5.79 1.79 2.98
C ALA A 36 -5.20 2.53 4.19
N ILE A 37 -4.75 1.80 5.22
CA ILE A 37 -4.08 2.37 6.39
C ILE A 37 -2.69 2.91 6.02
N LEU A 38 -1.96 2.19 5.16
CA LEU A 38 -0.62 2.57 4.71
C LEU A 38 -0.62 3.62 3.59
N MET A 39 -1.79 3.95 3.02
CA MET A 39 -1.92 4.91 1.91
C MET A 39 -1.17 6.23 2.13
N PRO A 40 -1.22 6.89 3.30
CA PRO A 40 -0.50 8.16 3.49
C PRO A 40 1.01 8.02 3.24
N TRP A 41 1.62 6.97 3.77
CA TRP A 41 3.06 6.72 3.63
C TRP A 41 3.41 6.27 2.21
N VAL A 42 2.54 5.49 1.57
CA VAL A 42 2.72 5.09 0.17
C VAL A 42 2.67 6.31 -0.75
N LEU A 43 1.72 7.22 -0.53
CA LEU A 43 1.60 8.46 -1.31
C LEU A 43 2.82 9.37 -1.11
N GLU A 44 3.29 9.54 0.13
CA GLU A 44 4.54 10.25 0.42
C GLU A 44 5.74 9.62 -0.32
N ALA A 45 5.87 8.29 -0.27
CA ALA A 45 6.95 7.57 -0.96
C ALA A 45 6.88 7.71 -2.50
N LEU A 46 5.67 7.83 -3.06
CA LEU A 46 5.46 8.09 -4.48
C LEU A 46 5.75 9.55 -4.88
N GLY A 47 5.94 10.44 -3.89
CA GLY A 47 6.29 11.84 -4.09
C GLY A 47 5.13 12.82 -3.96
N PHE A 48 4.01 12.43 -3.34
CA PHE A 48 2.99 13.39 -2.93
C PHE A 48 3.44 14.08 -1.65
N ALA A 49 3.62 15.40 -1.68
CA ALA A 49 3.98 16.22 -0.53
C ALA A 49 2.93 17.31 -0.28
N GLU A 50 3.07 18.03 0.83
CA GLU A 50 2.13 19.08 1.28
C GLU A 50 1.91 20.19 0.25
N LEU A 51 2.96 20.57 -0.50
CA LEU A 51 2.88 21.59 -1.54
C LEU A 51 2.51 21.02 -2.93
N GLY A 52 2.24 19.72 -3.02
CA GLY A 52 1.96 19.00 -4.25
C GLY A 52 3.03 17.95 -4.61
N PRO A 53 3.01 17.43 -5.85
CA PRO A 53 3.95 16.43 -6.31
C PRO A 53 5.40 16.95 -6.35
N VAL A 54 6.32 16.21 -5.77
CA VAL A 54 7.75 16.50 -5.81
C VAL A 54 8.27 16.31 -7.24
N GLU A 55 9.04 17.27 -7.76
CA GLU A 55 9.61 17.20 -9.11
C GLU A 55 10.45 15.92 -9.32
N GLY A 56 10.32 15.30 -10.49
CA GLY A 56 11.07 14.09 -10.84
C GLY A 56 10.57 12.79 -10.19
N THR A 57 9.47 12.84 -9.42
CA THR A 57 8.88 11.64 -8.80
C THR A 57 7.77 11.00 -9.65
N PHE A 58 7.36 9.80 -9.25
CA PHE A 58 6.20 9.13 -9.85
C PHE A 58 4.94 10.00 -9.77
N ALA A 59 4.71 10.68 -8.65
CA ALA A 59 3.57 11.58 -8.48
C ALA A 59 3.56 12.71 -9.53
N ALA A 60 4.71 13.32 -9.83
CA ALA A 60 4.80 14.39 -10.84
C ALA A 60 4.51 13.86 -12.25
N TRP A 61 5.07 12.70 -12.62
CA TRP A 61 4.78 12.05 -13.90
C TRP A 61 3.30 11.67 -14.04
N TRP A 62 2.74 11.04 -13.01
CA TRP A 62 1.33 10.65 -12.96
C TRP A 62 0.42 11.87 -13.14
N GLN A 63 0.66 12.93 -12.38
CA GLN A 63 -0.12 14.17 -12.47
C GLN A 63 -0.01 14.83 -13.84
N SER A 64 1.18 14.84 -14.46
CA SER A 64 1.37 15.36 -15.82
C SER A 64 0.55 14.59 -16.86
N THR A 65 0.37 13.27 -16.67
CA THR A 65 -0.41 12.40 -17.57
C THR A 65 -1.88 12.81 -17.59
N TYR A 66 -2.41 13.22 -16.43
CA TYR A 66 -3.79 13.70 -16.29
C TYR A 66 -3.93 15.22 -16.38
N ARG A 67 -2.92 15.90 -16.96
CA ARG A 67 -2.86 17.37 -17.12
C ARG A 67 -3.02 18.17 -15.81
N GLY A 68 -2.73 17.54 -14.67
CA GLY A 68 -2.88 18.15 -13.34
C GLY A 68 -4.32 18.31 -12.86
N TYR A 69 -5.30 17.69 -13.53
CA TYR A 69 -6.69 17.70 -13.05
C TYR A 69 -6.86 16.75 -11.86
N VAL A 70 -6.68 17.27 -10.65
CA VAL A 70 -6.99 16.58 -9.41
C VAL A 70 -8.29 17.13 -8.85
N THR A 71 -9.25 16.24 -8.62
CA THR A 71 -10.45 16.62 -7.87
C THR A 71 -10.08 16.88 -6.42
N LYS A 72 -10.52 18.04 -5.91
CA LYS A 72 -10.39 18.39 -4.50
C LYS A 72 -11.01 17.28 -3.65
N GLU A 73 -10.35 16.88 -2.56
CA GLU A 73 -10.75 15.77 -1.66
C GLU A 73 -10.62 14.35 -2.26
N SER A 74 -9.93 14.19 -3.39
CA SER A 74 -9.56 12.85 -3.88
C SER A 74 -8.37 12.26 -3.11
N LEU A 75 -8.16 10.95 -3.28
CA LEU A 75 -6.99 10.25 -2.75
C LEU A 75 -5.66 10.88 -3.19
N PHE A 76 -5.61 11.59 -4.31
CA PHE A 76 -4.42 12.27 -4.82
C PHE A 76 -4.33 13.74 -4.39
N SER A 77 -5.29 14.20 -3.57
CA SER A 77 -5.35 15.50 -2.90
C SER A 77 -5.12 15.32 -1.38
N PHE A 78 -4.36 14.29 -0.99
CA PHE A 78 -4.23 13.82 0.40
C PHE A 78 -3.50 14.80 1.34
N PHE A 79 -3.02 15.94 0.81
CA PHE A 79 -2.51 17.09 1.54
C PHE A 79 -3.18 18.38 1.04
#